data_AF-A0A3S1N1Q7-F1
#
_entry.id   AF-A0A3S1N1Q7-F1
#
_cell.length_a   1.000
_cell.length_b   1.000
_cell.length_c   1.000
_cell.angle_alpha   90.00
_cell.angle_beta   90.00
_cell.angle_gamma   90.00
#
_symmetry.space_group_name_H-M   'P 1'
#
loop_
_entity.id
_entity.type
_entity.pdbx_description
1 polymer ?
#
loop_
_entity_poly.entity_id
_entity_poly.type
_entity_poly.pdbx_seq_one_letter_code
_entity_poly.pdbx_strand_id
1 'polypeptide(L)'
;MSGVAGLVHGDNGRPAGAGDIQEMLSRMRHRARDGSSWWTEGSVALGHAWLDTTGEDGPGPLTMAGGKLAITADCRLDNRDELLARLGLRDRSIADAV
;
A
#
# COMPACT_ATOMS: atom_id res chain seq x y z
N MET A 1 9.87 2.21 -9.71
CA MET A 1 8.48 2.51 -9.34
C MET A 1 7.83 1.20 -8.91
N SER A 2 7.11 1.23 -7.79
CA SER A 2 6.48 0.07 -7.16
C SER A 2 5.23 -0.36 -7.96
N GLY A 3 4.29 -1.06 -7.33
CA GLY A 3 2.99 -1.35 -7.91
C GLY A 3 1.93 -1.58 -6.84
N VAL A 4 0.68 -1.33 -7.19
CA VAL A 4 -0.48 -1.57 -6.32
C VAL A 4 -1.43 -2.58 -6.95
N ALA A 5 -2.08 -3.38 -6.10
CA ALA A 5 -3.17 -4.25 -6.49
C ALA A 5 -4.35 -4.04 -5.54
N GLY A 6 -5.57 -4.23 -6.04
CA GLY A 6 -6.78 -4.12 -5.24
C GLY A 6 -7.92 -4.91 -5.86
N LEU A 7 -8.73 -5.53 -5.01
CA LEU A 7 -9.95 -6.22 -5.42
C LEU A 7 -11.06 -5.96 -4.42
N VAL A 8 -12.28 -5.82 -4.95
CA VAL A 8 -13.51 -5.65 -4.18
C VAL A 8 -14.54 -6.60 -4.76
N HIS A 9 -15.02 -7.54 -3.97
CA HIS A 9 -16.20 -8.32 -4.32
C HIS A 9 -17.45 -7.51 -4.02
N GLY A 10 -18.40 -7.49 -4.96
CA GLY A 10 -19.71 -6.85 -4.77
C GLY A 10 -20.61 -7.61 -3.78
N ASP A 11 -21.91 -7.32 -3.82
CA ASP A 11 -22.91 -7.69 -2.80
C ASP A 11 -23.19 -9.20 -2.61
N ASN A 12 -22.40 -10.08 -3.21
CA ASN A 12 -22.54 -11.53 -3.06
C ASN A 12 -21.98 -12.07 -1.73
N GLY A 13 -21.42 -11.19 -0.88
CA GLY A 13 -20.85 -11.56 0.42
C GLY A 13 -19.59 -12.44 0.33
N ARG A 14 -19.00 -12.59 -0.86
CA ARG A 14 -17.81 -13.42 -1.05
C ARG A 14 -16.59 -12.72 -0.43
N PRO A 15 -15.90 -13.35 0.54
CA PRO A 15 -14.68 -12.77 1.09
C PRO A 15 -13.59 -12.64 0.01
N ALA A 16 -12.79 -11.58 0.11
CA ALA A 16 -11.57 -11.44 -0.66
C ALA A 16 -10.54 -12.47 -0.18
N GLY A 17 -10.23 -13.44 -1.03
CA GLY A 17 -9.24 -14.45 -0.70
C GLY A 17 -7.82 -13.89 -0.81
N ALA A 18 -6.94 -14.24 0.12
CA ALA A 18 -5.52 -13.91 0.01
C ALA A 18 -4.89 -14.44 -1.29
N GLY A 19 -5.37 -15.58 -1.81
CA GLY A 19 -4.91 -16.14 -3.08
C GLY A 19 -5.16 -15.23 -4.29
N ASP A 20 -6.31 -14.54 -4.33
CA ASP A 20 -6.66 -13.66 -5.45
C ASP A 20 -5.68 -12.47 -5.53
N ILE A 21 -5.42 -11.81 -4.40
CA ILE A 21 -4.48 -10.68 -4.35
C ILE A 21 -3.02 -11.14 -4.54
N GLN A 22 -2.66 -12.32 -4.03
CA GLN A 22 -1.33 -12.92 -4.25
C GLN A 22 -1.08 -13.24 -5.72
N GLU A 23 -2.09 -13.73 -6.46
CA GLU A 23 -1.94 -13.96 -7.90
C GLU A 23 -1.71 -12.63 -8.63
N MET A 24 -2.48 -11.58 -8.31
CA MET A 24 -2.26 -10.25 -8.88
C MET A 24 -0.83 -9.74 -8.62
N LEU A 25 -0.34 -9.86 -7.39
CA LEU A 25 1.04 -9.50 -7.03
C LEU A 25 2.07 -10.33 -7.78
N SER A 26 1.82 -11.63 -7.98
CA SER A 26 2.72 -12.54 -8.69
C SER A 26 2.96 -12.13 -10.15
N ARG A 27 1.96 -11.49 -10.80
CA ARG A 27 2.07 -10.94 -12.16
C ARG A 27 2.90 -9.66 -12.21
N MET A 28 3.02 -8.97 -11.08
CA MET A 28 3.80 -7.74 -10.92
C MET A 28 5.19 -7.98 -10.33
N ARG A 29 5.70 -9.21 -10.39
CA ARG A 29 6.99 -9.60 -9.79
C ARG A 29 8.18 -8.71 -10.20
N HIS A 30 8.14 -8.16 -11.42
CA HIS A 30 9.15 -7.22 -11.93
C HIS A 30 9.15 -5.86 -11.22
N ARG A 31 8.08 -5.50 -10.49
CA ARG A 31 7.94 -4.29 -9.67
C ARG A 31 8.15 -4.53 -8.18
N ALA A 32 8.26 -5.79 -7.77
CA ALA A 32 8.31 -6.26 -6.38
C ALA A 32 9.72 -6.73 -6.00
N ARG A 33 10.78 -6.02 -6.41
CA ARG A 33 12.17 -6.47 -6.22
C ARG A 33 12.54 -6.61 -4.75
N ASP A 34 12.02 -5.70 -3.91
CA ASP A 34 12.34 -5.65 -2.48
C ASP A 34 11.27 -6.33 -1.63
N GLY A 35 10.15 -6.72 -2.25
CA GLY A 35 9.15 -7.59 -1.65
C GLY A 35 7.75 -7.31 -2.15
N SER A 36 6.78 -8.02 -1.57
CA SER A 36 5.37 -7.74 -1.76
C SER A 36 4.59 -8.06 -0.50
N SER A 37 3.54 -7.30 -0.23
CA SER A 37 2.68 -7.49 0.92
C SER A 37 1.21 -7.27 0.55
N TRP A 38 0.30 -7.76 1.39
CA TRP A 38 -1.13 -7.65 1.18
C TRP A 38 -1.91 -7.53 2.49
N TRP A 39 -3.12 -7.01 2.37
CA TRP A 39 -4.10 -6.88 3.44
C TRP A 39 -5.47 -7.31 2.92
N THR A 40 -6.28 -7.96 3.75
CA THR A 40 -7.62 -8.44 3.40
C THR A 40 -8.59 -8.20 4.55
N GLU A 41 -9.78 -7.67 4.26
CA GLU A 41 -10.90 -7.58 5.20
C GLU A 41 -12.23 -7.70 4.46
N GLY A 42 -13.08 -8.63 4.89
CA GLY A 42 -14.38 -8.86 4.26
C GLY A 42 -14.24 -9.13 2.76
N SER A 43 -14.90 -8.33 1.93
CA SER A 43 -14.90 -8.42 0.47
C SER A 43 -13.74 -7.66 -0.21
N VAL A 44 -12.83 -7.06 0.56
CA VAL A 44 -11.76 -6.19 0.05
C VAL A 44 -10.39 -6.80 0.30
N ALA A 45 -9.51 -6.73 -0.70
CA ALA A 45 -8.08 -6.91 -0.51
C ALA A 45 -7.27 -5.82 -1.21
N LEU A 46 -6.15 -5.46 -0.60
CA LEU A 46 -5.16 -4.53 -1.10
C LEU A 46 -3.79 -5.21 -1.12
N GLY A 47 -2.98 -4.89 -2.13
CA GLY A 47 -1.63 -5.41 -2.30
C GLY A 47 -0.65 -4.32 -2.67
N HIS A 48 0.61 -4.54 -2.30
CA HIS A 48 1.72 -3.68 -2.67
C HIS A 48 2.88 -4.53 -3.19
N ALA A 49 3.33 -4.22 -4.40
CA ALA A 49 4.57 -4.70 -5.00
C ALA A 49 5.63 -3.64 -4.73
N TRP A 50 6.64 -3.98 -3.92
CA TRP A 50 7.56 -3.01 -3.34
C TRP A 50 8.89 -2.95 -4.09
N LEU A 51 9.24 -1.73 -4.45
CA LEU A 51 10.59 -1.34 -4.82
C LEU A 51 11.01 -0.21 -3.87
N ASP A 52 11.96 -0.49 -2.99
CA ASP A 52 12.49 0.51 -2.08
C ASP A 52 13.41 1.46 -2.84
N THR A 53 12.89 2.65 -3.10
CA THR A 53 13.66 3.75 -3.69
C THR A 53 13.82 4.92 -2.73
N THR A 54 13.19 4.83 -1.56
CA THR A 54 12.96 5.96 -0.66
C THR A 54 13.51 5.75 0.74
N GLY A 55 13.92 4.52 1.09
CA GLY A 55 14.31 4.14 2.45
C GLY A 55 13.13 4.11 3.40
N GLU A 56 11.93 3.80 2.90
CA GLU A 56 10.71 3.67 3.70
C GLU A 56 10.72 2.37 4.52
N ASP A 57 10.05 2.40 5.68
CA ASP A 57 9.87 1.25 6.58
C ASP A 57 8.90 0.22 5.98
N GLY A 58 9.36 -0.48 4.95
CA GLY A 58 8.72 -1.64 4.37
C GLY A 58 7.53 -1.35 3.44
N PRO A 59 6.95 -2.42 2.87
CA PRO A 59 5.84 -2.31 1.94
C PRO A 59 4.54 -1.95 2.66
N GLY A 60 3.68 -1.15 2.01
CA GLY A 60 2.24 -1.13 2.36
C GLY A 60 1.58 -2.50 2.08
N PRO A 61 0.27 -2.69 2.36
CA PRO A 61 -0.67 -1.67 2.79
C PRO A 61 -0.47 -1.22 4.25
N LEU A 62 -0.52 0.09 4.50
CA LEU A 62 -0.54 0.66 5.83
C LEU A 62 -1.94 0.58 6.41
N THR A 63 -2.06 0.14 7.66
CA THR A 63 -3.34 0.04 8.36
C THR A 63 -3.45 1.07 9.47
N MET A 64 -4.63 1.65 9.63
CA MET A 64 -4.95 2.68 10.63
C MET A 64 -6.28 2.37 11.31
N ALA A 65 -6.60 3.13 12.36
CA ALA A 65 -7.87 3.03 13.08
C ALA A 65 -8.22 1.61 13.55
N GLY A 66 -7.20 0.84 13.99
CA GLY A 66 -7.36 -0.54 14.45
C GLY A 66 -7.66 -1.53 13.33
N GLY A 67 -7.20 -1.26 12.10
CA GLY A 67 -7.41 -2.13 10.93
C GLY A 67 -8.60 -1.73 10.05
N LYS A 68 -9.43 -0.77 10.50
CA LYS A 68 -10.63 -0.31 9.75
C LYS A 68 -10.31 0.49 8.50
N LEU A 69 -9.08 0.97 8.38
CA LEU A 69 -8.59 1.71 7.23
C LEU A 69 -7.31 1.05 6.77
N ALA A 70 -7.23 0.77 5.47
CA ALA A 70 -6.02 0.26 4.82
C ALA A 70 -5.75 1.08 3.55
N ILE A 71 -4.49 1.50 3.37
CA ILE A 71 -4.04 2.30 2.23
C ILE A 71 -2.81 1.65 1.63
N THR A 72 -2.78 1.50 0.31
CA THR A 72 -1.59 1.17 -0.48
C THR A 72 -1.42 2.22 -1.56
N ALA A 73 -0.19 2.67 -1.82
CA ALA A 73 0.10 3.67 -2.83
C ALA A 73 1.47 3.41 -3.45
N ASP A 74 1.61 3.66 -4.74
CA ASP A 74 2.88 3.79 -5.44
C ASP A 74 2.97 5.25 -5.89
N CYS A 75 3.50 6.11 -5.02
CA CYS A 75 3.53 7.55 -5.24
C CYS A 75 4.74 8.21 -4.61
N ARG A 76 5.17 9.33 -5.20
CA ARG A 76 6.06 10.32 -4.58
C ARG A 76 5.25 11.56 -4.26
N LEU A 77 5.49 12.16 -3.09
CA LEU A 77 4.84 13.41 -2.69
C LEU A 77 5.83 14.56 -2.84
N ASP A 78 5.96 15.14 -4.03
CA ASP A 78 6.98 16.18 -4.27
C ASP A 78 6.78 17.46 -3.43
N ASN A 79 5.54 17.76 -3.03
CA ASN A 79 5.21 18.89 -2.16
C ASN A 79 5.05 18.46 -0.69
N ARG A 80 5.83 17.47 -0.24
CA ARG A 80 5.68 16.87 1.09
C ARG A 80 5.75 17.86 2.23
N ASP A 81 6.72 18.78 2.20
CA ASP A 81 6.88 19.81 3.23
C ASP A 81 5.64 20.73 3.32
N GLU A 82 5.04 21.08 2.17
CA GLU A 82 3.79 21.85 2.12
C GLU A 82 2.62 21.05 2.72
N LEU A 83 2.50 19.77 2.39
CA LEU A 83 1.45 18.89 2.92
C LEU A 83 1.58 18.70 4.43
N LEU A 84 2.79 18.44 4.94
CA LEU A 84 3.05 18.30 6.38
C LEU A 84 2.65 19.58 7.12
N ALA A 85 3.03 20.75 6.60
CA ALA A 85 2.69 22.05 7.19
C ALA A 85 1.16 22.28 7.22
N ARG A 86 0.46 21.99 6.11
CA ARG A 86 -1.00 22.15 6.02
C ARG A 86 -1.77 21.17 6.91
N LEU A 87 -1.26 19.96 7.09
CA LEU A 87 -1.86 18.93 7.93
C LEU A 87 -1.46 19.04 9.42
N GLY A 88 -0.56 19.97 9.76
CA GLY A 88 -0.08 20.16 11.14
C GLY A 88 0.80 19.01 11.65
N LEU A 89 1.38 18.21 10.75
CA LEU A 89 2.22 17.06 11.06
C LEU A 89 3.67 17.52 11.25
N ARG A 90 4.30 17.10 12.37
CA ARG A 90 5.68 17.48 12.74
C ARG A 90 6.68 16.34 12.63
N ASP A 91 6.18 15.12 12.39
CA ASP A 91 7.02 13.94 12.34
C ASP A 91 7.63 13.77 10.95
N ARG A 92 8.96 13.71 10.90
CA ARG A 92 9.77 13.49 9.68
C ARG A 92 10.15 12.02 9.52
N SER A 93 9.71 11.13 10.42
CA SER A 93 10.12 9.72 10.48
C SER A 93 9.69 8.86 9.29
N ILE A 94 8.85 9.37 8.39
CA ILE A 94 8.32 8.62 7.24
C ILE A 94 9.01 9.09 5.97
N ALA A 95 9.45 8.20 5.09
CA ALA A 95 10.26 8.55 3.92
C ALA A 95 9.43 8.85 2.65
N ASP A 96 10.07 9.58 1.74
CA ASP A 96 9.57 10.05 0.44
C ASP A 96 10.72 10.45 -0.52
N ALA A 97 11.95 10.09 -0.09
CA ALA A 97 13.33 10.41 -0.49
C ALA A 97 13.69 11.62 -1.38
N VAL A 98 14.92 12.06 -1.07
CA VAL A 98 15.76 13.20 -1.52
C VAL A 98 15.30 13.93 -2.78
#